data_AF-A0A5R8PE06-F1
#
_entry.id   AF-A0A5R8PE06-F1
#
_cell.length_a   1.000
_cell.length_b   1.000
_cell.length_c   1.000
_cell.angle_alpha   90.00
_cell.angle_beta   90.00
_cell.angle_gamma   90.00
#
_symmetry.space_group_name_H-M   'P 1'
#
loop_
_entity.id
_entity.type
_entity.pdbx_description
1 polymer ?
#
loop_
_entity_poly.entity_id
_entity_poly.type
_entity_poly.pdbx_seq_one_letter_code
_entity_poly.pdbx_strand_id
1 'polypeptide(L)'
;MTRNKRLRFAAAIAACAALVLTGCSESAEAAQSGPGQENPWQIAGATSSTGPSGPRPDAPDAPIQAENGDGGQMDQLALNAVYDVQEFWKNEYSKTFPGTFKPVEQLISWDALAPKSEAVEFCTVDTYQMVNAAYCSTDHSIGWDRGVLLPELVKEFGDMSVVMVLAHEYGHALQFQAKIADRRTPGLVREQQADCLAGVYLRYVAEGDSKYFTMNTTDGLNGVLGATVAVRDRDPDDPDNVHGSAFERVTAVQMGYTSGAEACKAINEDEIEQRRAGLPITFEDDHGERQLPVDQESLVSVANAAAKALPSDSAPQYDYSGVASSCSGVTVTEPVSYCPDANTIGTDIPALAERAGPLEDEDKPLSAIVSGDYNAYVVFISRYTLAVQKARGLSLEGADTAGLRTSCLSGAITTELSKPGSEVQLSAGDLDEAISGLLSDGLAASDVNGKTVDSGYLRLEAFRLGVLEGEAACANKYN
;
A
#
# COMPACT_ATOMS: atom_id res chain seq x y z
N MET A 1 -81.60 -23.60 -39.99
CA MET A 1 -82.43 -23.21 -38.82
C MET A 1 -81.51 -22.62 -37.76
N THR A 2 -81.21 -21.32 -37.84
CA THR A 2 -81.77 -20.25 -36.98
C THR A 2 -81.41 -20.37 -35.49
N ARG A 3 -80.34 -19.71 -35.05
CA ARG A 3 -80.47 -18.59 -34.09
C ARG A 3 -79.20 -17.74 -33.96
N ASN A 4 -79.34 -16.59 -34.59
CA ASN A 4 -78.76 -15.29 -34.28
C ASN A 4 -78.67 -14.95 -32.78
N LYS A 5 -77.59 -14.19 -32.48
CA LYS A 5 -77.53 -12.96 -31.68
C LYS A 5 -77.27 -13.03 -30.16
N ARG A 6 -76.07 -12.50 -29.86
CA ARG A 6 -75.79 -11.29 -29.06
C ARG A 6 -76.05 -11.35 -27.55
N LEU A 7 -74.96 -11.47 -26.83
CA LEU A 7 -74.50 -10.49 -25.83
C LEU A 7 -72.97 -10.53 -25.85
N ARG A 8 -72.17 -9.50 -25.62
CA ARG A 8 -72.27 -8.04 -25.62
C ARG A 8 -70.80 -7.58 -25.65
N PHE A 9 -70.48 -6.52 -26.40
CA PHE A 9 -69.21 -5.79 -26.31
C PHE A 9 -68.80 -5.53 -24.86
N ALA A 10 -67.58 -5.92 -24.47
CA ALA A 10 -66.65 -5.16 -23.61
C ALA A 10 -65.55 -6.09 -23.07
N ALA A 11 -64.51 -6.35 -23.88
CA ALA A 11 -63.14 -6.68 -23.46
C ALA A 11 -62.31 -7.02 -24.70
N ALA A 12 -62.15 -6.04 -25.60
CA ALA A 12 -60.98 -6.00 -26.47
C ALA A 12 -59.88 -5.30 -25.66
N ILE A 13 -58.66 -5.83 -25.73
CA ILE A 13 -57.45 -5.51 -24.95
C ILE A 13 -57.33 -6.31 -23.64
N ALA A 14 -57.15 -7.64 -23.74
CA ALA A 14 -56.51 -8.45 -22.70
C ALA A 14 -56.18 -9.88 -23.21
N ALA A 15 -55.48 -10.02 -24.34
CA ALA A 15 -54.95 -11.33 -24.77
C ALA A 15 -53.88 -11.19 -25.88
N CYS A 16 -52.83 -10.39 -25.64
CA CYS A 16 -51.60 -10.42 -26.45
C CYS A 16 -50.35 -10.06 -25.60
N ALA A 17 -50.34 -10.42 -24.31
CA ALA A 17 -49.17 -10.27 -23.45
C ALA A 17 -49.03 -11.54 -22.60
N ALA A 18 -48.55 -12.61 -23.23
CA ALA A 18 -48.15 -13.84 -22.54
C ALA A 18 -47.06 -14.55 -23.35
N LEU A 19 -46.02 -13.81 -23.72
CA LEU A 19 -44.76 -14.36 -24.21
C LEU A 19 -43.62 -13.47 -23.69
N VAL A 20 -42.61 -14.13 -23.11
CA VAL A 20 -41.34 -13.61 -22.59
C VAL A 20 -41.42 -12.93 -21.22
N LEU A 21 -41.07 -13.67 -20.17
CA LEU A 21 -40.34 -13.23 -18.97
C LEU A 21 -39.95 -14.49 -18.16
N THR A 22 -39.04 -15.30 -18.70
CA THR A 22 -38.14 -16.11 -17.86
C THR A 22 -36.89 -15.26 -17.67
N GLY A 23 -36.93 -14.39 -16.65
CA GLY A 23 -35.74 -13.69 -16.21
C GLY A 23 -34.73 -14.72 -15.72
N CYS A 24 -33.65 -14.91 -16.48
CA CYS A 24 -32.42 -15.40 -15.90
C CYS A 24 -31.94 -14.30 -14.96
N SER A 25 -32.07 -14.51 -13.65
CA SER A 25 -31.26 -13.79 -12.69
C SER A 25 -29.83 -14.26 -12.91
N GLU A 26 -29.11 -13.64 -13.84
CA GLU A 26 -27.66 -13.58 -13.74
C GLU A 26 -27.38 -12.68 -12.55
N SER A 27 -27.31 -13.30 -11.37
CA SER A 27 -26.50 -12.77 -10.31
C SER A 27 -25.13 -12.55 -10.92
N ALA A 28 -24.70 -11.28 -11.00
CA ALA A 28 -23.29 -10.99 -11.15
C ALA A 28 -22.61 -11.69 -9.97
N GLU A 29 -22.04 -12.87 -10.23
CA GLU A 29 -21.06 -13.48 -9.37
C GLU A 29 -19.89 -12.49 -9.37
N ALA A 30 -19.89 -11.60 -8.37
CA ALA A 30 -18.65 -11.06 -7.86
C ALA A 30 -17.68 -12.23 -7.77
N ALA A 31 -16.50 -12.10 -8.36
CA ALA A 31 -15.44 -13.08 -8.26
C ALA A 31 -15.02 -13.20 -6.80
N GLN A 32 -15.81 -13.91 -6.00
CA GLN A 32 -15.43 -14.38 -4.69
C GLN A 32 -14.48 -15.55 -4.94
N SER A 33 -13.20 -15.31 -4.70
CA SER A 33 -12.23 -16.36 -4.44
C SER A 33 -12.79 -17.26 -3.34
N GLY A 34 -13.33 -18.41 -3.75
CA GLY A 34 -13.83 -19.41 -2.81
C GLY A 34 -12.69 -19.93 -1.91
N PRO A 35 -12.98 -20.38 -0.69
CA PRO A 35 -11.99 -20.98 0.18
C PRO A 35 -11.56 -22.32 -0.44
N GLY A 36 -10.41 -22.35 -1.11
CA GLY A 36 -9.84 -23.60 -1.64
C GLY A 36 -9.10 -23.53 -2.98
N GLN A 37 -8.97 -22.38 -3.64
CA GLN A 37 -7.90 -22.20 -4.63
C GLN A 37 -6.68 -21.59 -3.95
N GLU A 38 -5.66 -22.41 -3.72
CA GLU A 38 -4.34 -21.93 -3.31
C GLU A 38 -3.80 -20.99 -4.40
N ASN A 39 -3.81 -19.67 -4.15
CA ASN A 39 -3.15 -18.70 -5.00
C ASN A 39 -1.63 -18.88 -4.80
N PRO A 40 -0.87 -19.34 -5.82
CA PRO A 40 0.57 -19.56 -5.67
C PRO A 40 1.30 -18.28 -5.26
N TRP A 41 0.85 -17.12 -5.74
CA TRP A 41 1.42 -15.81 -5.40
C TRP A 41 1.21 -15.45 -3.93
N GLN A 42 0.10 -15.88 -3.31
CA GLN A 42 -0.19 -15.60 -1.90
C GLN A 42 0.65 -16.46 -0.95
N ILE A 43 0.84 -17.75 -1.26
CA ILE A 43 1.65 -18.67 -0.46
C ILE A 43 3.11 -18.23 -0.48
N ALA A 44 3.58 -17.89 -1.68
CA ALA A 44 4.95 -17.51 -1.88
C ALA A 44 5.19 -16.10 -1.29
N GLY A 45 4.21 -15.18 -1.40
CA GLY A 45 4.23 -13.83 -0.85
C GLY A 45 4.34 -13.73 0.68
N ALA A 46 3.94 -14.78 1.41
CA ALA A 46 3.82 -14.78 2.87
C ALA A 46 5.10 -15.15 3.64
N THR A 47 6.21 -15.49 2.97
CA THR A 47 7.42 -15.97 3.65
C THR A 47 8.38 -14.85 4.01
N SER A 48 8.66 -14.67 5.30
CA SER A 48 9.76 -13.82 5.76
C SER A 48 11.12 -14.43 5.38
N SER A 49 11.99 -13.66 4.74
CA SER A 49 13.36 -14.04 4.42
C SER A 49 14.35 -12.94 4.84
N THR A 50 15.50 -13.39 5.37
CA THR A 50 16.65 -12.53 5.69
C THR A 50 17.79 -12.84 4.72
N GLY A 51 18.73 -11.91 4.52
CA GLY A 51 19.85 -12.11 3.61
C GLY A 51 20.29 -10.82 2.91
N PRO A 52 21.11 -10.89 1.85
CA PRO A 52 21.48 -9.72 1.07
C PRO A 52 20.30 -9.19 0.23
N SER A 53 20.27 -7.87 0.05
CA SER A 53 19.37 -7.16 -0.86
C SER A 53 20.18 -6.20 -1.73
N GLY A 54 19.84 -6.12 -3.02
CA GLY A 54 20.53 -5.28 -4.00
C GLY A 54 21.14 -6.07 -5.17
N PRO A 55 22.08 -5.45 -5.92
CA PRO A 55 22.78 -6.09 -7.02
C PRO A 55 23.52 -7.36 -6.58
N ARG A 56 23.44 -8.42 -7.38
CA ARG A 56 24.22 -9.63 -7.14
C ARG A 56 25.70 -9.37 -7.48
N PRO A 57 26.66 -9.82 -6.63
CA PRO A 57 28.08 -9.58 -6.85
C PRO A 57 28.63 -10.04 -8.20
N ASP A 58 28.05 -11.11 -8.76
CA ASP A 58 28.48 -11.72 -10.03
C ASP A 58 27.52 -11.41 -11.19
N ALA A 59 26.61 -10.45 -11.02
CA ALA A 59 25.73 -10.03 -12.10
C ALA A 59 26.55 -9.42 -13.25
N PRO A 60 26.39 -9.87 -14.51
CA PRO A 60 27.02 -9.22 -15.64
C PRO A 60 26.40 -7.84 -15.85
N ASP A 61 27.12 -6.92 -16.48
CA ASP A 61 26.52 -5.66 -16.92
C ASP A 61 25.45 -5.90 -17.98
N ALA A 62 24.35 -5.16 -17.88
CA ALA A 62 23.31 -5.19 -18.87
C ALA A 62 23.84 -4.76 -20.25
N PRO A 63 23.55 -5.52 -21.33
CA PRO A 63 24.02 -5.21 -22.68
C PRO A 63 23.17 -4.13 -23.35
N ILE A 64 22.83 -3.06 -22.62
CA ILE A 64 22.05 -1.90 -23.08
C ILE A 64 22.75 -0.61 -22.65
N GLN A 65 22.39 0.51 -23.27
CA GLN A 65 22.99 1.82 -22.99
C GLN A 65 21.91 2.88 -22.87
N ALA A 66 22.17 3.89 -22.05
CA ALA A 66 21.37 5.11 -22.00
C ALA A 66 22.06 6.21 -22.82
N GLU A 67 21.27 6.98 -23.54
CA GLU A 67 21.71 8.25 -24.10
C GLU A 67 22.09 9.20 -22.97
N ASN A 68 23.18 9.96 -23.17
CA ASN A 68 23.72 10.90 -22.18
C ASN A 68 24.12 10.28 -20.82
N GLY A 69 24.26 8.96 -20.77
CA GLY A 69 24.83 8.27 -19.61
C GLY A 69 26.34 8.52 -19.47
N ASP A 70 26.83 8.51 -18.23
CA ASP A 70 28.26 8.65 -17.90
C ASP A 70 28.95 7.32 -17.57
N GLY A 71 28.18 6.23 -17.51
CA GLY A 71 28.67 4.90 -17.19
C GLY A 71 29.08 4.73 -15.72
N GLY A 72 28.69 5.67 -14.85
CA GLY A 72 28.87 5.60 -13.41
C GLY A 72 27.95 4.58 -12.74
N GLN A 73 28.09 4.48 -11.42
CA GLN A 73 27.38 3.47 -10.61
C GLN A 73 25.86 3.56 -10.74
N MET A 74 25.30 4.77 -10.77
CA MET A 74 23.84 4.96 -10.87
C MET A 74 23.31 4.57 -12.25
N ASP A 75 24.01 4.90 -13.33
CA ASP A 75 23.65 4.44 -14.67
C ASP A 75 23.75 2.92 -14.79
N GLN A 76 24.81 2.32 -14.23
CA GLN A 76 24.96 0.86 -14.23
C GLN A 76 23.82 0.19 -13.46
N LEU A 77 23.45 0.71 -12.28
CA LEU A 77 22.32 0.22 -11.49
C LEU A 77 21.00 0.35 -12.26
N ALA A 78 20.75 1.51 -12.87
CA ALA A 78 19.53 1.78 -13.63
C ALA A 78 19.41 0.89 -14.89
N LEU A 79 20.49 0.76 -15.66
CA LEU A 79 20.53 -0.11 -16.84
C LEU A 79 20.35 -1.57 -16.47
N ASN A 80 20.95 -2.03 -15.37
CA ASN A 80 20.73 -3.38 -14.85
C ASN A 80 19.27 -3.60 -14.43
N ALA A 81 18.65 -2.62 -13.75
CA ALA A 81 17.25 -2.68 -13.35
C ALA A 81 16.32 -2.78 -14.55
N VAL A 82 16.42 -1.84 -15.49
CA VAL A 82 15.60 -1.81 -16.71
C VAL A 82 15.78 -3.10 -17.52
N TYR A 83 17.01 -3.60 -17.66
CA TYR A 83 17.28 -4.82 -18.42
C TYR A 83 16.69 -6.07 -17.77
N ASP A 84 16.80 -6.23 -16.46
CA ASP A 84 16.23 -7.39 -15.76
C ASP A 84 14.69 -7.38 -15.79
N VAL A 85 14.07 -6.19 -15.66
CA VAL A 85 12.62 -6.00 -15.86
C VAL A 85 12.20 -6.41 -17.27
N GLN A 86 12.97 -6.03 -18.31
CA GLN A 86 12.71 -6.44 -19.69
C GLN A 86 12.80 -7.95 -19.88
N GLU A 87 13.84 -8.59 -19.34
CA GLU A 87 14.01 -10.04 -19.47
C GLU A 87 12.94 -10.81 -18.70
N PHE A 88 12.47 -10.29 -17.56
CA PHE A 88 11.31 -10.82 -16.86
C PHE A 88 10.04 -10.73 -17.72
N TRP A 89 9.65 -9.53 -18.16
CA TRP A 89 8.41 -9.33 -18.91
C TRP A 89 8.41 -9.98 -20.29
N LYS A 90 9.57 -10.20 -20.91
CA LYS A 90 9.69 -11.01 -22.13
C LYS A 90 9.14 -12.42 -21.97
N ASN A 91 9.22 -12.99 -20.77
CA ASN A 91 8.71 -14.33 -20.45
C ASN A 91 7.30 -14.31 -19.84
N GLU A 92 6.95 -13.24 -19.12
CA GLU A 92 5.68 -13.15 -18.39
C GLU A 92 4.54 -12.46 -19.14
N TYR A 93 4.84 -11.48 -20.00
CA TYR A 93 3.85 -10.58 -20.59
C TYR A 93 2.69 -11.31 -21.27
N SER A 94 2.98 -12.25 -22.15
CA SER A 94 1.97 -12.97 -22.94
C SER A 94 1.13 -13.95 -22.13
N LYS A 95 1.43 -14.16 -20.83
CA LYS A 95 0.60 -14.99 -19.95
C LYS A 95 -0.69 -14.27 -19.54
N THR A 96 -0.66 -12.94 -19.46
CA THR A 96 -1.79 -12.10 -18.99
C THR A 96 -2.23 -11.05 -20.01
N PHE A 97 -1.27 -10.49 -20.77
CA PHE A 97 -1.50 -9.40 -21.69
C PHE A 97 -1.51 -9.86 -23.16
N PRO A 98 -2.30 -9.20 -24.03
CA PRO A 98 -2.39 -9.59 -25.42
C PRO A 98 -1.12 -9.23 -26.20
N GLY A 99 -0.71 -10.13 -27.11
CA GLY A 99 0.43 -9.90 -28.00
C GLY A 99 1.76 -10.39 -27.41
N THR A 100 2.86 -9.78 -27.86
CA THR A 100 4.23 -10.13 -27.46
C THR A 100 4.90 -8.91 -26.84
N PHE A 101 5.68 -9.12 -25.77
CA PHE A 101 6.48 -8.07 -25.13
C PHE A 101 7.35 -7.30 -26.14
N LYS A 102 7.43 -5.97 -25.97
CA LYS A 102 8.34 -5.10 -26.72
C LYS A 102 9.10 -4.22 -25.72
N PRO A 103 10.45 -4.19 -25.80
CA PRO A 103 11.23 -3.24 -25.02
C PRO A 103 10.85 -1.79 -25.30
N VAL A 104 11.11 -0.90 -24.35
CA VAL A 104 11.05 0.56 -24.56
C VAL A 104 12.03 0.99 -25.64
N GLU A 105 11.74 2.09 -26.32
CA GLU A 105 12.49 2.48 -27.52
C GLU A 105 13.81 3.17 -27.18
N GLN A 106 13.83 3.95 -26.10
CA GLN A 106 14.96 4.78 -25.71
C GLN A 106 15.13 4.82 -24.18
N LEU A 107 16.38 4.95 -23.75
CA LEU A 107 16.75 5.15 -22.35
C LEU A 107 17.59 6.41 -22.27
N ILE A 108 17.23 7.33 -21.37
CA ILE A 108 17.89 8.64 -21.25
C ILE A 108 18.35 8.83 -19.81
N SER A 109 19.63 9.11 -19.62
CA SER A 109 20.19 9.47 -18.32
C SER A 109 20.56 10.95 -18.34
N TRP A 110 20.23 11.68 -17.28
CA TRP A 110 20.67 13.07 -17.11
C TRP A 110 21.16 13.33 -15.69
N ASP A 111 21.91 14.42 -15.54
CA ASP A 111 22.38 14.92 -14.24
C ASP A 111 21.66 16.24 -13.96
N ALA A 112 20.78 16.28 -12.95
CA ALA A 112 20.04 17.48 -12.58
C ALA A 112 20.93 18.63 -12.07
N LEU A 113 22.18 18.34 -11.66
CA LEU A 113 23.17 19.32 -11.24
C LEU A 113 23.99 19.89 -12.41
N ALA A 114 23.88 19.32 -13.61
CA ALA A 114 24.60 19.79 -14.78
C ALA A 114 24.20 21.24 -15.15
N PRO A 115 25.13 22.06 -15.66
CA PRO A 115 24.78 23.40 -16.13
C PRO A 115 23.79 23.31 -17.29
N LYS A 116 22.92 24.32 -17.45
CA LYS A 116 21.90 24.34 -18.51
C LYS A 116 22.44 24.09 -19.93
N SER A 117 23.70 24.43 -20.21
CA SER A 117 24.34 24.16 -21.50
C SER A 117 24.58 22.67 -21.81
N GLU A 118 24.49 21.82 -20.79
CA GLU A 118 24.69 20.36 -20.85
C GLU A 118 23.38 19.59 -20.60
N ALA A 119 22.28 20.30 -20.35
CA ALA A 119 20.96 19.68 -20.23
C ALA A 119 20.53 19.07 -21.56
N VAL A 120 19.88 17.91 -21.48
CA VAL A 120 19.28 17.23 -22.62
C VAL A 120 17.77 17.46 -22.62
N GLU A 121 17.08 16.90 -23.59
CA GLU A 121 15.61 16.87 -23.59
C GLU A 121 15.12 15.48 -23.19
N PHE A 122 14.15 15.43 -22.29
CA PHE A 122 13.38 14.24 -21.97
C PHE A 122 11.90 14.56 -22.16
N CYS A 123 11.19 13.75 -22.96
CA CYS A 123 9.77 13.94 -23.24
C CYS A 123 9.42 15.37 -23.70
N THR A 124 10.26 15.99 -24.53
CA THR A 124 10.16 17.39 -25.01
C THR A 124 10.36 18.48 -23.95
N VAL A 125 10.89 18.13 -22.78
CA VAL A 125 11.19 19.04 -21.67
C VAL A 125 12.69 19.06 -21.37
N ASP A 126 13.23 20.24 -21.07
CA ASP A 126 14.63 20.47 -20.68
C ASP A 126 14.91 19.83 -19.30
N THR A 127 15.96 19.02 -19.20
CA THR A 127 16.31 18.28 -17.96
C THR A 127 17.09 19.11 -16.94
N TYR A 128 17.34 20.40 -17.19
CA TYR A 128 18.03 21.28 -16.25
C TYR A 128 17.26 21.38 -14.92
N GLN A 129 17.92 21.02 -13.81
CA GLN A 129 17.32 20.97 -12.46
C GLN A 129 16.13 20.00 -12.33
N MET A 130 15.96 19.08 -13.27
CA MET A 130 14.90 18.08 -13.21
C MET A 130 15.34 16.90 -12.34
N VAL A 131 14.94 16.86 -11.07
CA VAL A 131 15.17 15.70 -10.19
C VAL A 131 14.01 14.73 -10.39
N ASN A 132 14.13 13.77 -11.31
CA ASN A 132 13.02 12.86 -11.63
C ASN A 132 13.48 11.52 -12.23
N ALA A 133 12.57 10.54 -12.26
CA ALA A 133 12.60 9.39 -13.16
C ALA A 133 11.20 9.27 -13.78
N ALA A 134 11.11 8.94 -15.06
CA ALA A 134 9.83 8.98 -15.75
C ALA A 134 9.79 8.10 -16.99
N TYR A 135 8.59 7.63 -17.33
CA TYR A 135 8.23 7.10 -18.65
C TYR A 135 7.51 8.15 -19.52
N CYS A 136 7.99 8.33 -20.76
CA CYS A 136 7.33 9.18 -21.76
C CYS A 136 6.47 8.36 -22.72
N SER A 137 5.15 8.56 -22.66
CA SER A 137 4.21 7.88 -23.56
C SER A 137 4.27 8.32 -25.03
N THR A 138 4.92 9.44 -25.34
CA THR A 138 4.97 10.02 -26.69
C THR A 138 6.01 9.35 -27.58
N ASP A 139 7.18 9.03 -27.02
CA ASP A 139 8.31 8.42 -27.72
C ASP A 139 8.74 7.08 -27.10
N HIS A 140 7.97 6.57 -26.13
CA HIS A 140 8.21 5.30 -25.45
C HIS A 140 9.61 5.21 -24.82
N SER A 141 10.10 6.33 -24.29
CA SER A 141 11.36 6.40 -23.54
C SER A 141 11.16 6.25 -22.03
N ILE A 142 12.19 5.74 -21.35
CA ILE A 142 12.34 5.86 -19.89
C ILE A 142 13.58 6.69 -19.62
N GLY A 143 13.54 7.57 -18.63
CA GLY A 143 14.74 8.25 -18.19
C GLY A 143 14.81 8.53 -16.70
N TRP A 144 16.01 8.85 -16.23
CA TRP A 144 16.30 9.07 -14.81
C TRP A 144 17.39 10.12 -14.57
N ASP A 145 17.30 10.80 -13.43
CA ASP A 145 18.32 11.66 -12.86
C ASP A 145 19.37 10.84 -12.08
N ARG A 146 20.57 10.71 -12.64
CA ARG A 146 21.70 10.04 -12.00
C ARG A 146 22.43 10.92 -10.97
N GLY A 147 22.19 12.23 -10.98
CA GLY A 147 22.95 13.22 -10.21
C GLY A 147 22.39 13.47 -8.80
N VAL A 148 21.06 13.46 -8.64
CA VAL A 148 20.40 13.73 -7.36
C VAL A 148 19.46 12.60 -6.96
N LEU A 149 18.46 12.28 -7.79
CA LEU A 149 17.39 11.36 -7.44
C LEU A 149 17.90 9.96 -7.08
N LEU A 150 18.57 9.27 -8.02
CA LEU A 150 19.01 7.89 -7.78
C LEU A 150 19.99 7.80 -6.59
N PRO A 151 21.00 8.69 -6.44
CA PRO A 151 21.85 8.70 -5.24
C PRO A 151 21.08 8.88 -3.93
N GLU A 152 20.07 9.76 -3.89
CA GLU A 152 19.28 10.00 -2.69
C GLU A 152 18.41 8.79 -2.34
N LEU A 153 17.78 8.15 -3.33
CA LEU A 153 17.05 6.90 -3.16
C LEU A 153 17.93 5.77 -2.61
N VAL A 154 19.15 5.61 -3.12
CA VAL A 154 20.11 4.62 -2.61
C VAL A 154 20.52 4.94 -1.18
N LYS A 155 20.77 6.22 -0.89
CA LYS A 155 21.18 6.67 0.45
C LYS A 155 20.12 6.42 1.50
N GLU A 156 18.86 6.69 1.20
CA GLU A 156 17.76 6.56 2.18
C GLU A 156 17.18 5.14 2.25
N PHE A 157 17.13 4.42 1.12
CA PHE A 157 16.36 3.17 1.01
C PHE A 157 17.14 1.97 0.42
N GLY A 158 18.42 2.16 0.07
CA GLY A 158 19.27 1.13 -0.52
C GLY A 158 19.00 0.87 -2.01
N ASP A 159 19.85 0.07 -2.66
CA ASP A 159 19.85 -0.08 -4.14
C ASP A 159 18.51 -0.54 -4.74
N MET A 160 17.73 -1.32 -4.00
CA MET A 160 16.43 -1.83 -4.49
C MET A 160 15.38 -0.73 -4.64
N SER A 161 15.55 0.44 -4.04
CA SER A 161 14.65 1.58 -4.24
C SER A 161 14.70 2.12 -5.67
N VAL A 162 15.90 2.21 -6.25
CA VAL A 162 16.10 2.55 -7.68
C VAL A 162 15.45 1.50 -8.57
N VAL A 163 15.60 0.23 -8.21
CA VAL A 163 14.99 -0.89 -8.94
C VAL A 163 13.46 -0.80 -8.91
N MET A 164 12.86 -0.43 -7.77
CA MET A 164 11.42 -0.21 -7.64
C MET A 164 10.94 0.95 -8.52
N VAL A 165 11.58 2.12 -8.43
CA VAL A 165 11.20 3.30 -9.23
C VAL A 165 11.27 3.00 -10.72
N LEU A 166 12.34 2.37 -11.20
CA LEU A 166 12.46 2.04 -12.61
C LEU A 166 11.51 0.92 -13.05
N ALA A 167 11.18 -0.02 -12.17
CA ALA A 167 10.14 -1.02 -12.44
C ALA A 167 8.75 -0.39 -12.53
N HIS A 168 8.47 0.64 -11.72
CA HIS A 168 7.26 1.46 -11.81
C HIS A 168 7.19 2.20 -13.15
N GLU A 169 8.25 2.89 -13.57
CA GLU A 169 8.28 3.56 -14.88
C GLU A 169 8.06 2.57 -16.04
N TYR A 170 8.63 1.38 -15.91
CA TYR A 170 8.39 0.30 -16.86
C TYR A 170 6.94 -0.21 -16.83
N GLY A 171 6.28 -0.14 -15.67
CA GLY A 171 4.85 -0.37 -15.49
C GLY A 171 4.00 0.49 -16.42
N HIS A 172 4.30 1.77 -16.57
CA HIS A 172 3.61 2.62 -17.54
C HIS A 172 3.82 2.20 -19.00
N ALA A 173 5.03 1.77 -19.35
CA ALA A 173 5.31 1.23 -20.69
C ALA A 173 4.44 -0.02 -20.97
N LEU A 174 4.34 -0.91 -19.99
CA LEU A 174 3.52 -2.12 -20.07
C LEU A 174 2.04 -1.81 -20.19
N GLN A 175 1.52 -0.82 -19.45
CA GLN A 175 0.12 -0.40 -19.52
C GLN A 175 -0.26 0.03 -20.94
N PHE A 176 0.58 0.89 -21.53
CA PHE A 176 0.36 1.38 -22.89
C PHE A 176 0.42 0.24 -23.90
N GLN A 177 1.40 -0.65 -23.76
CA GLN A 177 1.55 -1.79 -24.65
C GLN A 177 0.37 -2.77 -24.54
N ALA A 178 -0.08 -3.05 -23.31
CA ALA A 178 -1.18 -3.96 -23.00
C ALA A 178 -2.57 -3.36 -23.26
N LYS A 179 -2.64 -2.04 -23.48
CA LYS A 179 -3.89 -1.28 -23.67
C LYS A 179 -4.84 -1.39 -22.47
N ILE A 180 -4.28 -1.44 -21.27
CA ILE A 180 -5.03 -1.43 -20.01
C ILE A 180 -5.18 -0.01 -19.44
N ALA A 181 -4.42 0.94 -19.99
CA ALA A 181 -4.62 2.38 -19.78
C ALA A 181 -4.43 3.16 -21.09
N ASP A 182 -5.14 4.28 -21.20
CA ASP A 182 -4.98 5.26 -22.26
C ASP A 182 -4.99 6.69 -21.69
N ARG A 183 -5.02 7.71 -22.56
CA ARG A 183 -5.01 9.13 -22.15
C ARG A 183 -6.24 9.59 -21.37
N ARG A 184 -7.32 8.80 -21.34
CA ARG A 184 -8.56 9.08 -20.60
C ARG A 184 -8.62 8.33 -19.28
N THR A 185 -7.79 7.31 -19.10
CA THR A 185 -7.66 6.61 -17.82
C THR A 185 -7.20 7.60 -16.76
N PRO A 186 -7.87 7.68 -15.60
CA PRO A 186 -7.47 8.59 -14.52
C PRO A 186 -6.02 8.34 -14.09
N GLY A 187 -5.35 9.42 -13.68
CA GLY A 187 -3.97 9.38 -13.20
C GLY A 187 -3.77 8.30 -12.13
N LEU A 188 -4.59 8.34 -11.07
CA LEU A 188 -4.56 7.35 -9.99
C LEU A 188 -4.66 5.89 -10.44
N VAL A 189 -5.48 5.59 -11.45
CA VAL A 189 -5.57 4.23 -12.02
C VAL A 189 -4.26 3.86 -12.70
N ARG A 190 -3.68 4.78 -13.49
CA ARG A 190 -2.40 4.56 -14.18
C ARG A 190 -1.27 4.36 -13.19
N GLU A 191 -1.20 5.16 -12.14
CA GLU A 191 -0.14 5.06 -11.14
C GLU A 191 -0.23 3.76 -10.33
N GLN A 192 -1.42 3.39 -9.87
CA GLN A 192 -1.60 2.14 -9.13
C GLN A 192 -1.42 0.89 -9.99
N GLN A 193 -1.80 0.94 -11.28
CA GLN A 193 -1.44 -0.14 -12.19
C GLN A 193 0.09 -0.28 -12.33
N ALA A 194 0.86 0.81 -12.29
CA ALA A 194 2.31 0.80 -12.49
C ALA A 194 3.02 0.26 -11.24
N ASP A 195 2.63 0.76 -10.05
CA ASP A 195 3.06 0.23 -8.76
C ASP A 195 2.77 -1.27 -8.64
N CYS A 196 1.57 -1.70 -9.06
CA CYS A 196 1.21 -3.12 -9.08
C CYS A 196 2.12 -3.95 -10.01
N LEU A 197 2.34 -3.50 -11.25
CA LEU A 197 3.21 -4.20 -12.19
C LEU A 197 4.66 -4.29 -11.70
N ALA A 198 5.15 -3.25 -11.00
CA ALA A 198 6.44 -3.29 -10.33
C ALA A 198 6.47 -4.36 -9.23
N GLY A 199 5.40 -4.47 -8.42
CA GLY A 199 5.22 -5.52 -7.42
C GLY A 199 5.32 -6.95 -7.99
N VAL A 200 4.79 -7.18 -9.19
CA VAL A 200 4.90 -8.48 -9.90
C VAL A 200 6.35 -8.83 -10.21
N TYR A 201 7.14 -7.87 -10.69
CA TYR A 201 8.57 -8.08 -10.95
C TYR A 201 9.38 -8.24 -9.66
N LEU A 202 9.08 -7.45 -8.64
CA LEU A 202 9.74 -7.53 -7.33
C LEU A 202 9.56 -8.91 -6.67
N ARG A 203 8.43 -9.57 -6.92
CA ARG A 203 8.22 -10.96 -6.50
C ARG A 203 9.25 -11.90 -7.11
N TYR A 204 9.48 -11.81 -8.42
CA TYR A 204 10.48 -12.62 -9.13
C TYR A 204 11.90 -12.40 -8.58
N VAL A 205 12.24 -11.17 -8.19
CA VAL A 205 13.53 -10.88 -7.52
C VAL A 205 13.60 -11.53 -6.15
N ALA A 206 12.53 -11.42 -5.34
CA ALA A 206 12.46 -11.99 -4.00
C ALA A 206 12.47 -13.53 -3.98
N GLU A 207 11.95 -14.17 -5.03
CA GLU A 207 12.01 -15.63 -5.22
C GLU A 207 13.41 -16.13 -5.62
N GLY A 208 14.32 -15.20 -5.89
CA GLY A 208 15.72 -15.50 -6.22
C GLY A 208 15.95 -15.85 -7.69
N ASP A 209 14.94 -15.67 -8.54
CA ASP A 209 15.01 -16.02 -9.96
C ASP A 209 15.72 -14.93 -10.79
N SER A 210 15.78 -13.69 -10.30
CA SER A 210 16.57 -12.62 -10.92
C SER A 210 18.06 -12.94 -10.98
N LYS A 211 18.66 -12.71 -12.15
CA LYS A 211 20.10 -12.82 -12.39
C LYS A 211 20.88 -11.60 -11.90
N TYR A 212 20.22 -10.45 -11.84
CA TYR A 212 20.85 -9.17 -11.54
C TYR A 212 20.70 -8.78 -10.08
N PHE A 213 19.58 -9.12 -9.46
CA PHE A 213 19.21 -8.66 -8.13
C PHE A 213 18.86 -9.80 -7.20
N THR A 214 19.01 -9.54 -5.91
CA THR A 214 18.48 -10.35 -4.81
C THR A 214 17.70 -9.42 -3.89
N MET A 215 16.63 -9.91 -3.29
CA MET A 215 15.84 -9.11 -2.35
C MET A 215 15.34 -10.00 -1.23
N ASN A 216 15.69 -9.63 0.00
CA ASN A 216 15.08 -10.19 1.20
C ASN A 216 13.74 -9.47 1.49
N THR A 217 12.88 -10.06 2.31
CA THR A 217 11.60 -9.43 2.70
C THR A 217 11.70 -8.62 4.00
N THR A 218 12.90 -8.46 4.57
CA THR A 218 13.20 -7.55 5.68
C THR A 218 13.67 -6.22 5.10
N ASP A 219 14.96 -5.93 5.13
CA ASP A 219 15.54 -4.64 4.77
C ASP A 219 15.27 -4.25 3.31
N GLY A 220 15.35 -5.22 2.39
CA GLY A 220 15.19 -4.98 0.95
C GLY A 220 13.78 -4.53 0.60
N LEU A 221 12.78 -5.35 0.92
CA LEU A 221 11.40 -5.01 0.66
C LEU A 221 10.92 -3.83 1.52
N ASN A 222 11.44 -3.65 2.75
CA ASN A 222 11.16 -2.45 3.54
C ASN A 222 11.70 -1.18 2.85
N GLY A 223 12.91 -1.23 2.27
CA GLY A 223 13.48 -0.12 1.51
C GLY A 223 12.66 0.21 0.26
N VAL A 224 12.21 -0.82 -0.48
CA VAL A 224 11.29 -0.67 -1.61
C VAL A 224 9.99 0.02 -1.20
N LEU A 225 9.34 -0.45 -0.14
CA LEU A 225 8.10 0.15 0.34
C LEU A 225 8.34 1.57 0.87
N GLY A 226 9.44 1.81 1.58
CA GLY A 226 9.83 3.15 2.03
C GLY A 226 10.02 4.12 0.87
N ALA A 227 10.66 3.69 -0.22
CA ALA A 227 10.77 4.48 -1.44
C ALA A 227 9.39 4.77 -2.05
N THR A 228 8.50 3.78 -2.14
CA THR A 228 7.10 3.97 -2.58
C THR A 228 6.36 5.01 -1.74
N VAL A 229 6.55 5.01 -0.40
CA VAL A 229 6.00 6.05 0.49
C VAL A 229 6.65 7.41 0.23
N ALA A 230 7.96 7.47 -0.04
CA ALA A 230 8.67 8.73 -0.22
C ALA A 230 8.25 9.52 -1.46
N VAL A 231 7.85 8.83 -2.54
CA VAL A 231 7.36 9.44 -3.80
C VAL A 231 5.82 9.59 -3.83
N ARG A 232 5.12 9.44 -2.71
CA ARG A 232 3.66 9.68 -2.61
C ARG A 232 3.28 11.11 -3.00
N ASP A 233 2.03 11.29 -3.40
CA ASP A 233 1.45 12.63 -3.43
C ASP A 233 1.25 13.13 -2.01
N ARG A 234 1.70 14.36 -1.73
CA ARG A 234 1.56 14.97 -0.40
C ARG A 234 0.33 15.88 -0.30
N ASP A 235 -0.16 16.39 -1.43
CA ASP A 235 -1.34 17.26 -1.48
C ASP A 235 -2.44 16.64 -2.35
N PRO A 236 -3.49 16.06 -1.77
CA PRO A 236 -4.59 15.46 -2.52
C PRO A 236 -5.40 16.45 -3.37
N ASP A 237 -5.30 17.76 -3.12
CA ASP A 237 -6.04 18.81 -3.83
C ASP A 237 -5.27 19.36 -5.04
N ASP A 238 -4.02 18.94 -5.24
CA ASP A 238 -3.22 19.30 -6.41
C ASP A 238 -3.65 18.44 -7.62
N PRO A 239 -4.21 19.03 -8.70
CA PRO A 239 -4.61 18.28 -9.89
C PRO A 239 -3.43 17.61 -10.62
N ASP A 240 -2.18 17.98 -10.31
CA ASP A 240 -0.97 17.33 -10.82
C ASP A 240 -0.53 16.13 -9.94
N ASN A 241 -1.11 15.96 -8.75
CA ASN A 241 -0.87 14.82 -7.85
C ASN A 241 -1.76 13.64 -8.23
N VAL A 242 -1.16 12.69 -8.94
CA VAL A 242 -1.84 11.54 -9.54
C VAL A 242 -1.39 10.18 -9.01
N HIS A 243 -0.34 10.12 -8.20
CA HIS A 243 0.23 8.90 -7.61
C HIS A 243 -0.67 8.26 -6.55
N GLY A 244 -1.39 9.06 -5.77
CA GLY A 244 -2.22 8.62 -4.64
C GLY A 244 -1.46 8.56 -3.31
N SER A 245 -2.17 8.19 -2.24
CA SER A 245 -1.61 8.15 -0.88
C SER A 245 -0.58 7.02 -0.71
N ALA A 246 0.25 7.08 0.33
CA ALA A 246 1.20 6.01 0.64
C ALA A 246 0.50 4.65 0.82
N PHE A 247 -0.67 4.63 1.47
CA PHE A 247 -1.50 3.43 1.60
C PHE A 247 -1.91 2.84 0.26
N GLU A 248 -2.38 3.67 -0.66
CA GLU A 248 -2.83 3.23 -1.98
C GLU A 248 -1.69 2.64 -2.79
N ARG A 249 -0.58 3.37 -2.87
CA ARG A 249 0.61 2.95 -3.61
C ARG A 249 1.20 1.66 -3.09
N VAL A 250 1.41 1.55 -1.78
CA VAL A 250 1.93 0.31 -1.18
C VAL A 250 0.93 -0.85 -1.36
N THR A 251 -0.37 -0.57 -1.26
CA THR A 251 -1.40 -1.58 -1.54
C THR A 251 -1.29 -2.11 -2.96
N ALA A 252 -1.11 -1.23 -3.95
CA ALA A 252 -0.92 -1.61 -5.34
C ALA A 252 0.33 -2.50 -5.53
N VAL A 253 1.48 -2.11 -4.96
CA VAL A 253 2.71 -2.96 -4.98
C VAL A 253 2.43 -4.33 -4.37
N GLN A 254 1.76 -4.38 -3.21
CA GLN A 254 1.42 -5.64 -2.55
C GLN A 254 0.45 -6.50 -3.38
N MET A 255 -0.50 -5.90 -4.10
CA MET A 255 -1.39 -6.62 -5.01
C MET A 255 -0.61 -7.32 -6.10
N GLY A 256 0.33 -6.63 -6.75
CA GLY A 256 1.19 -7.25 -7.75
C GLY A 256 2.04 -8.37 -7.18
N TYR A 257 2.64 -8.14 -6.01
CA TYR A 257 3.50 -9.11 -5.34
C TYR A 257 2.76 -10.39 -4.92
N THR A 258 1.49 -10.29 -4.49
CA THR A 258 0.71 -11.40 -3.92
C THR A 258 -0.36 -11.98 -4.83
N SER A 259 -0.72 -11.28 -5.90
CA SER A 259 -1.84 -11.65 -6.79
C SER A 259 -1.48 -11.58 -8.28
N GLY A 260 -0.26 -11.16 -8.62
CA GLY A 260 0.28 -11.20 -9.97
C GLY A 260 -0.38 -10.22 -10.94
N ALA A 261 -0.03 -10.35 -12.22
CA ALA A 261 -0.38 -9.38 -13.26
C ALA A 261 -1.89 -9.28 -13.56
N GLU A 262 -2.67 -10.34 -13.33
CA GLU A 262 -4.14 -10.28 -13.53
C GLU A 262 -4.80 -9.32 -12.53
N ALA A 263 -4.32 -9.26 -11.28
CA ALA A 263 -4.79 -8.29 -10.31
C ALA A 263 -4.47 -6.86 -10.76
N CYS A 264 -3.26 -6.63 -11.27
CA CYS A 264 -2.86 -5.31 -11.78
C CYS A 264 -3.72 -4.86 -12.96
N LYS A 265 -4.04 -5.77 -13.86
CA LYS A 265 -4.94 -5.53 -15.01
C LYS A 265 -6.38 -5.19 -14.59
N ALA A 266 -6.82 -5.68 -13.44
CA ALA A 266 -8.16 -5.45 -12.93
C ALA A 266 -8.34 -4.08 -12.25
N ILE A 267 -7.25 -3.39 -11.91
CA ILE A 267 -7.29 -2.05 -11.30
C ILE A 267 -7.93 -1.08 -12.30
N ASN A 268 -9.07 -0.53 -11.93
CA ASN A 268 -9.84 0.48 -12.65
C ASN A 268 -10.54 1.41 -11.64
N GLU A 269 -11.31 2.39 -12.13
CA GLU A 269 -12.03 3.34 -11.26
C GLU A 269 -12.96 2.65 -10.26
N ASP A 270 -13.77 1.68 -10.71
CA ASP A 270 -14.71 0.95 -9.87
C ASP A 270 -13.99 0.14 -8.78
N GLU A 271 -12.87 -0.50 -9.12
CA GLU A 271 -12.05 -1.27 -8.17
C GLU A 271 -11.42 -0.35 -7.11
N ILE A 272 -10.90 0.81 -7.51
CA ILE A 272 -10.36 1.79 -6.59
C ILE A 272 -11.46 2.36 -5.69
N GLU A 273 -12.63 2.70 -6.24
CA GLU A 273 -13.76 3.18 -5.46
C GLU A 273 -14.20 2.12 -4.44
N GLN A 274 -14.27 0.85 -4.85
CA GLN A 274 -14.58 -0.25 -3.95
C GLN A 274 -13.51 -0.43 -2.87
N ARG A 275 -12.23 -0.32 -3.22
CA ARG A 275 -11.12 -0.42 -2.25
C ARG A 275 -11.11 0.75 -1.26
N ARG A 276 -11.49 1.94 -1.72
CA ARG A 276 -11.69 3.14 -0.90
C ARG A 276 -12.97 3.09 -0.07
N ALA A 277 -13.93 2.23 -0.40
CA ALA A 277 -15.19 2.14 0.31
C ALA A 277 -14.98 1.73 1.78
N GLY A 278 -15.06 2.71 2.68
CA GLY A 278 -14.83 2.53 4.12
C GLY A 278 -13.47 3.00 4.62
N LEU A 279 -12.55 3.36 3.73
CA LEU A 279 -11.32 4.08 4.09
C LEU A 279 -11.64 5.53 4.47
N PRO A 280 -10.79 6.21 5.26
CA PRO A 280 -10.90 7.63 5.50
C PRO A 280 -10.68 8.36 4.18
N ILE A 281 -11.78 8.80 3.57
CA ILE A 281 -11.77 9.61 2.36
C ILE A 281 -11.76 11.08 2.75
N THR A 282 -10.56 11.64 2.92
CA THR A 282 -10.35 13.09 2.89
C THR A 282 -9.61 13.42 1.60
N PHE A 283 -10.31 13.29 0.49
CA PHE A 283 -9.93 13.89 -0.80
C PHE A 283 -11.01 14.87 -1.27
N GLU A 284 -11.96 15.26 -0.39
CA GLU A 284 -12.98 16.26 -0.69
C GLU A 284 -12.66 17.59 0.03
N ASP A 285 -12.02 18.50 -0.72
CA ASP A 285 -12.14 19.97 -0.82
C ASP A 285 -12.38 20.90 0.39
N ASP A 286 -12.59 20.45 1.64
CA ASP A 286 -12.94 21.40 2.72
C ASP A 286 -12.33 21.16 4.10
N HIS A 287 -11.54 20.11 4.31
CA HIS A 287 -10.95 19.84 5.63
C HIS A 287 -9.47 19.48 5.51
N GLY A 288 -8.60 20.50 5.47
CA GLY A 288 -7.17 20.32 5.65
C GLY A 288 -6.84 19.48 6.89
N GLU A 289 -5.66 18.84 6.91
CA GLU A 289 -5.19 17.90 7.92
C GLU A 289 -5.45 18.37 9.37
N ARG A 290 -6.61 18.02 9.94
CA ARG A 290 -6.91 18.31 11.34
C ARG A 290 -6.31 17.23 12.22
N GLN A 291 -5.02 17.37 12.48
CA GLN A 291 -4.32 16.59 13.49
C GLN A 291 -4.91 16.90 14.88
N LEU A 292 -5.43 15.88 15.56
CA LEU A 292 -5.83 15.92 16.96
C LEU A 292 -4.58 15.98 17.85
N PRO A 293 -4.54 16.88 18.87
CA PRO A 293 -3.42 16.94 19.79
C PRO A 293 -3.31 15.63 20.58
N VAL A 294 -2.09 15.09 20.68
CA VAL A 294 -1.82 13.91 21.51
C VAL A 294 -1.81 14.30 22.98
N ASP A 295 -2.99 14.33 23.57
CA ASP A 295 -3.23 14.62 24.98
C ASP A 295 -4.24 13.65 25.60
N GLN A 296 -4.51 13.81 26.89
CA GLN A 296 -5.41 12.93 27.62
C GLN A 296 -6.86 12.99 27.11
N GLU A 297 -7.34 14.16 26.64
CA GLU A 297 -8.71 14.32 26.16
C GLU A 297 -8.91 13.57 24.83
N SER A 298 -7.96 13.72 23.91
CA SER A 298 -7.94 12.97 22.65
C SER A 298 -7.82 11.47 22.88
N LEU A 299 -6.95 11.03 23.79
CA LEU A 299 -6.79 9.60 24.11
C LEU A 299 -8.06 8.97 24.69
N VAL A 300 -8.83 9.71 25.50
CA VAL A 300 -10.15 9.25 25.98
C VAL A 300 -11.12 9.08 24.82
N SER A 301 -11.13 10.01 23.86
CA SER A 301 -11.97 9.91 22.66
C SER A 301 -11.58 8.72 21.78
N VAL A 302 -10.27 8.52 21.55
CA VAL A 302 -9.74 7.37 20.81
C VAL A 302 -10.07 6.06 21.52
N ALA A 303 -9.94 5.98 22.84
CA ALA A 303 -10.29 4.81 23.63
C ALA A 303 -11.79 4.45 23.51
N ASN A 304 -12.68 5.44 23.58
CA ASN A 304 -14.12 5.24 23.43
C ASN A 304 -14.46 4.78 22.01
N ALA A 305 -13.84 5.39 21.00
CA ALA A 305 -14.07 5.05 19.61
C ALA A 305 -13.54 3.64 19.28
N ALA A 306 -12.35 3.27 19.77
CA ALA A 306 -11.81 1.92 19.65
C ALA A 306 -12.70 0.87 20.34
N ALA A 307 -13.23 1.19 21.53
CA ALA A 307 -14.15 0.29 22.24
C ALA A 307 -15.51 0.13 21.55
N LYS A 308 -15.96 1.13 20.80
CA LYS A 308 -17.15 1.04 19.96
C LYS A 308 -16.88 0.24 18.69
N ALA A 309 -15.71 0.42 18.08
CA ALA A 309 -15.28 -0.27 16.86
C ALA A 309 -15.06 -1.76 17.09
N LEU A 310 -14.38 -2.13 18.19
CA LEU A 310 -14.04 -3.52 18.52
C LEU A 310 -14.40 -3.84 19.98
N PRO A 311 -15.69 -4.11 20.29
CA PRO A 311 -16.15 -4.29 21.67
C PRO A 311 -15.46 -5.46 22.41
N SER A 312 -15.30 -5.29 23.73
CA SER A 312 -14.77 -6.30 24.64
C SER A 312 -15.60 -6.41 25.91
N ASP A 313 -15.91 -7.64 26.32
CA ASP A 313 -16.62 -7.94 27.58
C ASP A 313 -15.78 -7.64 28.83
N SER A 314 -14.47 -7.43 28.66
CA SER A 314 -13.53 -7.12 29.74
C SER A 314 -12.68 -5.90 29.35
N ALA A 315 -13.33 -4.74 29.24
CA ALA A 315 -12.67 -3.49 28.86
C ALA A 315 -11.48 -3.16 29.78
N PRO A 316 -10.33 -2.72 29.22
CA PRO A 316 -9.18 -2.32 30.01
C PRO A 316 -9.43 -1.01 30.77
N GLN A 317 -8.67 -0.80 31.83
CA GLN A 317 -8.53 0.52 32.45
C GLN A 317 -7.42 1.31 31.75
N TYR A 318 -7.46 2.64 31.84
CA TYR A 318 -6.46 3.52 31.25
C TYR A 318 -5.75 4.31 32.34
N ASP A 319 -4.41 4.32 32.30
CA ASP A 319 -3.54 5.11 33.17
C ASP A 319 -2.75 6.10 32.32
N TYR A 320 -3.09 7.38 32.45
CA TYR A 320 -2.49 8.50 31.72
C TYR A 320 -1.35 9.18 32.52
N SER A 321 -0.99 8.65 33.68
CA SER A 321 0.10 9.20 34.51
C SER A 321 1.49 8.74 34.06
N GLY A 322 1.56 7.80 33.11
CA GLY A 322 2.79 7.24 32.55
C GLY A 322 2.63 5.75 32.25
N VAL A 323 3.68 5.14 31.70
CA VAL A 323 3.78 3.67 31.68
C VAL A 323 4.01 3.16 33.10
N ALA A 324 3.35 2.06 33.48
CA ALA A 324 3.54 1.46 34.79
C ALA A 324 5.02 1.13 35.02
N SER A 325 5.56 1.45 36.20
CA SER A 325 6.98 1.18 36.53
C SER A 325 7.37 -0.30 36.47
N SER A 326 6.38 -1.20 36.50
CA SER A 326 6.50 -2.60 36.13
C SER A 326 5.13 -3.19 35.80
N CYS A 327 5.01 -3.94 34.70
CA CYS A 327 3.91 -4.87 34.46
C CYS A 327 4.35 -6.27 34.87
N SER A 328 3.61 -6.94 35.75
CA SER A 328 3.89 -8.34 36.09
C SER A 328 3.74 -9.25 34.87
N GLY A 329 4.72 -10.14 34.66
CA GLY A 329 4.67 -11.18 33.64
C GLY A 329 4.94 -10.75 32.19
N VAL A 330 5.13 -9.45 31.92
CA VAL A 330 5.41 -8.94 30.57
C VAL A 330 6.46 -7.81 30.60
N THR A 331 7.08 -7.56 29.45
CA THR A 331 7.98 -6.42 29.27
C THR A 331 7.18 -5.13 29.08
N VAL A 332 7.49 -4.08 29.84
CA VAL A 332 6.88 -2.76 29.64
C VAL A 332 7.38 -2.19 28.32
N THR A 333 6.45 -1.71 27.50
CA THR A 333 6.71 -1.11 26.18
C THR A 333 6.38 0.37 26.21
N GLU A 334 7.34 1.23 25.91
CA GLU A 334 7.11 2.66 25.77
C GLU A 334 6.74 3.00 24.31
N PRO A 335 5.94 4.06 24.05
CA PRO A 335 5.31 4.95 25.03
C PRO A 335 3.96 4.44 25.58
N VAL A 336 3.44 3.32 25.06
CA VAL A 336 2.18 2.72 25.52
C VAL A 336 2.36 1.21 25.78
N SER A 337 1.95 0.76 26.96
CA SER A 337 2.02 -0.66 27.37
C SER A 337 0.68 -1.18 27.86
N TYR A 338 0.36 -2.43 27.52
CA TYR A 338 -0.75 -3.15 28.11
C TYR A 338 -0.24 -4.13 29.17
N CYS A 339 -0.63 -3.95 30.44
CA CYS A 339 -0.35 -4.88 31.53
C CYS A 339 -1.51 -5.91 31.65
N PRO A 340 -1.33 -7.18 31.26
CA PRO A 340 -2.42 -8.15 31.28
C PRO A 340 -2.97 -8.39 32.68
N ASP A 341 -2.13 -8.61 33.68
CA ASP A 341 -2.57 -8.96 35.05
C ASP A 341 -3.53 -7.93 35.66
N ALA A 342 -3.26 -6.64 35.45
CA ALA A 342 -4.10 -5.53 35.92
C ALA A 342 -5.24 -5.18 34.95
N ASN A 343 -5.18 -5.67 33.70
CA ASN A 343 -6.02 -5.23 32.58
C ASN A 343 -5.97 -3.70 32.39
N THR A 344 -4.76 -3.14 32.36
CA THR A 344 -4.54 -1.69 32.30
C THR A 344 -3.63 -1.32 31.11
N ILE A 345 -3.99 -0.26 30.39
CA ILE A 345 -3.14 0.38 29.39
C ILE A 345 -2.51 1.62 30.02
N GLY A 346 -1.20 1.62 30.18
CA GLY A 346 -0.43 2.76 30.67
C GLY A 346 0.19 3.54 29.52
N THR A 347 0.09 4.87 29.57
CA THR A 347 0.52 5.77 28.49
C THR A 347 1.41 6.88 29.04
N ASP A 348 2.63 6.98 28.49
CA ASP A 348 3.46 8.18 28.61
C ASP A 348 3.02 9.18 27.53
N ILE A 349 2.16 10.14 27.91
CA ILE A 349 1.60 11.12 26.97
C ILE A 349 2.68 12.00 26.34
N PRO A 350 3.65 12.58 27.08
CA PRO A 350 4.75 13.33 26.48
C PRO A 350 5.54 12.53 25.43
N ALA A 351 5.93 11.29 25.73
CA ALA A 351 6.67 10.46 24.78
C ALA A 351 5.80 10.04 23.58
N LEU A 352 4.51 9.82 23.79
CA LEU A 352 3.56 9.54 22.72
C LEU A 352 3.34 10.77 21.81
N ALA A 353 3.31 11.97 22.37
CA ALA A 353 3.22 13.21 21.60
C ALA A 353 4.51 13.50 20.81
N GLU A 354 5.68 13.17 21.37
CA GLU A 354 6.95 13.23 20.64
C GLU A 354 6.96 12.26 19.44
N ARG A 355 6.36 11.07 19.59
CA ARG A 355 6.21 10.10 18.50
C ARG A 355 5.37 10.62 17.35
N ALA A 356 4.28 11.35 17.63
CA ALA A 356 3.49 11.96 16.56
C ALA A 356 4.36 12.86 15.68
N GLY A 357 5.33 13.55 16.30
CA GLY A 357 6.28 14.42 15.62
C GLY A 357 5.62 15.72 15.14
N PRO A 358 6.42 16.70 14.68
CA PRO A 358 5.86 17.83 13.95
C PRO A 358 5.33 17.34 12.59
N LEU A 359 4.26 17.96 12.09
CA LEU A 359 3.94 17.88 10.66
C LEU A 359 5.20 18.27 9.86
N GLU A 360 5.57 17.46 8.87
CA GLU A 360 6.87 17.60 8.18
C GLU A 360 7.06 19.02 7.59
N ASP A 361 8.29 19.53 7.65
CA ASP A 361 8.72 20.68 6.84
C ASP A 361 8.73 20.26 5.36
N GLU A 362 8.14 21.08 4.48
CA GLU A 362 8.07 20.88 3.02
C GLU A 362 9.46 20.70 2.35
N ASP A 363 10.55 21.05 3.04
CA ASP A 363 11.92 21.14 2.51
C ASP A 363 12.68 19.80 2.38
N LYS A 364 12.09 18.65 2.76
CA LYS A 364 12.71 17.31 2.55
C LYS A 364 12.08 16.59 1.35
N PRO A 365 12.77 16.53 0.19
CA PRO A 365 12.18 15.97 -1.04
C PRO A 365 11.91 14.46 -0.96
N LEU A 366 12.69 13.67 -0.22
CA LEU A 366 12.50 12.22 -0.08
C LEU A 366 12.49 11.79 1.39
N SER A 367 11.32 11.80 2.02
CA SER A 367 11.10 11.24 3.37
C SER A 367 10.04 10.14 3.31
N ALA A 368 10.38 8.96 3.81
CA ALA A 368 9.41 7.88 4.06
C ALA A 368 8.74 8.00 5.43
N ILE A 369 9.20 8.94 6.28
CA ILE A 369 8.60 9.17 7.59
C ILE A 369 7.43 10.12 7.38
N VAL A 370 6.22 9.59 7.45
CA VAL A 370 5.02 10.40 7.56
C VAL A 370 4.77 10.63 9.05
N SER A 371 4.83 11.90 9.47
CA SER A 371 4.64 12.32 10.86
C SER A 371 3.23 12.86 11.04
N GLY A 372 2.63 12.59 12.19
CA GLY A 372 1.31 13.06 12.58
C GLY A 372 0.74 12.23 13.72
N ASP A 373 -0.46 12.61 14.17
CA ASP A 373 -1.10 12.13 15.38
C ASP A 373 -1.39 10.62 15.36
N TYR A 374 -1.59 10.03 14.19
CA TYR A 374 -2.08 8.69 14.04
C TYR A 374 -0.94 7.69 14.09
N ASN A 375 0.29 8.10 13.77
CA ASN A 375 1.48 7.34 14.12
C ASN A 375 1.58 7.10 15.64
N ALA A 376 1.05 8.03 16.45
CA ALA A 376 0.90 7.85 17.89
C ALA A 376 -0.36 7.04 18.26
N TYR A 377 -1.53 7.42 17.75
CA TYR A 377 -2.78 6.75 18.12
C TYR A 377 -2.84 5.28 17.70
N VAL A 378 -2.23 4.89 16.58
CA VAL A 378 -2.19 3.48 16.17
C VAL A 378 -1.43 2.60 17.17
N VAL A 379 -0.39 3.14 17.83
CA VAL A 379 0.31 2.44 18.94
C VAL A 379 -0.60 2.32 20.15
N PHE A 380 -1.34 3.37 20.51
CA PHE A 380 -2.32 3.31 21.60
C PHE A 380 -3.43 2.29 21.33
N ILE A 381 -4.00 2.31 20.11
CA ILE A 381 -5.02 1.36 19.63
C ILE A 381 -4.46 -0.07 19.66
N SER A 382 -3.21 -0.30 19.29
CA SER A 382 -2.58 -1.63 19.34
C SER A 382 -2.58 -2.24 20.75
N ARG A 383 -2.49 -1.41 21.80
CA ARG A 383 -2.56 -1.90 23.19
C ARG A 383 -3.98 -2.22 23.61
N TYR A 384 -4.96 -1.50 23.07
CA TYR A 384 -6.37 -1.88 23.19
C TYR A 384 -6.65 -3.24 22.53
N THR A 385 -6.13 -3.50 21.33
CA THR A 385 -6.37 -4.78 20.64
C THR A 385 -5.71 -5.96 21.38
N LEU A 386 -4.58 -5.77 22.06
CA LEU A 386 -4.03 -6.79 22.98
C LEU A 386 -4.98 -7.09 24.15
N ALA A 387 -5.67 -6.09 24.71
CA ALA A 387 -6.69 -6.30 25.74
C ALA A 387 -7.90 -7.09 25.21
N VAL A 388 -8.32 -6.80 23.98
CA VAL A 388 -9.37 -7.56 23.28
C VAL A 388 -8.95 -9.01 23.05
N GLN A 389 -7.72 -9.24 22.58
CA GLN A 389 -7.17 -10.59 22.39
C GLN A 389 -7.16 -11.39 23.71
N LYS A 390 -6.76 -10.74 24.81
CA LYS A 390 -6.77 -11.35 26.15
C LYS A 390 -8.18 -11.74 26.57
N ALA A 391 -9.15 -10.84 26.40
CA ALA A 391 -10.55 -11.09 26.73
C ALA A 391 -11.14 -12.28 25.94
N ARG A 392 -10.61 -12.53 24.74
CA ARG A 392 -10.97 -13.68 23.88
C ARG A 392 -10.18 -14.96 24.19
N GLY A 393 -9.29 -14.92 25.18
CA GLY A 393 -8.46 -16.07 25.57
C GLY A 393 -7.36 -16.43 24.57
N LEU A 394 -6.96 -15.48 23.73
CA LEU A 394 -5.91 -15.67 22.73
C LEU A 394 -4.52 -15.44 23.34
N SER A 395 -3.49 -16.04 22.73
CA SER A 395 -2.10 -15.75 23.09
C SER A 395 -1.79 -14.27 22.84
N LEU A 396 -1.05 -13.65 23.77
CA LEU A 396 -0.55 -12.28 23.62
C LEU A 396 0.93 -12.24 23.23
N GLU A 397 1.57 -13.40 23.10
CA GLU A 397 2.99 -13.55 22.79
C GLU A 397 3.17 -14.17 21.40
N GLY A 398 4.25 -13.77 20.73
CA GLY A 398 4.61 -14.21 19.39
C GLY A 398 4.44 -13.09 18.39
N ALA A 399 5.55 -12.62 17.82
CA ALA A 399 5.55 -11.52 16.87
C ALA A 399 4.75 -11.85 15.59
N ASP A 400 4.96 -13.03 15.04
CA ASP A 400 4.34 -13.56 13.82
C ASP A 400 2.87 -14.02 14.01
N THR A 401 2.40 -14.05 15.25
CA THR A 401 1.04 -14.48 15.62
C THR A 401 0.31 -13.36 16.33
N ALA A 402 0.55 -13.16 17.63
CA ALA A 402 -0.07 -12.09 18.40
C ALA A 402 0.26 -10.69 17.85
N GLY A 403 1.51 -10.43 17.46
CA GLY A 403 1.92 -9.13 16.91
C GLY A 403 1.24 -8.78 15.58
N LEU A 404 1.25 -9.71 14.61
CA LEU A 404 0.53 -9.50 13.33
C LEU A 404 -0.99 -9.44 13.53
N ARG A 405 -1.56 -10.22 14.46
CA ARG A 405 -2.98 -10.11 14.82
C ARG A 405 -3.32 -8.73 15.42
N THR A 406 -2.47 -8.23 16.31
CA THR A 406 -2.55 -6.87 16.87
C THR A 406 -2.58 -5.84 15.74
N SER A 407 -1.64 -5.92 14.79
CA SER A 407 -1.57 -5.02 13.64
C SER A 407 -2.85 -5.06 12.79
N CYS A 408 -3.33 -6.26 12.47
CA CYS A 408 -4.55 -6.44 11.70
C CYS A 408 -5.78 -5.88 12.42
N LEU A 409 -5.97 -6.18 13.71
CA LEU A 409 -7.08 -5.65 14.49
C LEU A 409 -7.00 -4.12 14.62
N SER A 410 -5.81 -3.54 14.71
CA SER A 410 -5.63 -2.08 14.70
C SER A 410 -6.12 -1.49 13.39
N GLY A 411 -5.78 -2.10 12.25
CA GLY A 411 -6.28 -1.68 10.94
C GLY A 411 -7.80 -1.78 10.82
N ALA A 412 -8.41 -2.84 11.37
CA ALA A 412 -9.87 -2.96 11.41
C ALA A 412 -10.53 -1.85 12.24
N ILE A 413 -9.92 -1.44 13.36
CA ILE A 413 -10.37 -0.28 14.13
C ILE A 413 -10.21 1.00 13.32
N THR A 414 -9.08 1.22 12.64
CA THR A 414 -8.82 2.40 11.80
C THR A 414 -9.95 2.63 10.78
N THR A 415 -10.40 1.59 10.09
CA THR A 415 -11.54 1.66 9.15
C THR A 415 -12.83 2.09 9.83
N GLU A 416 -13.14 1.59 11.03
CA GLU A 416 -14.34 2.02 11.77
C GLU A 416 -14.26 3.48 12.24
N LEU A 417 -13.08 3.95 12.65
CA LEU A 417 -12.85 5.35 13.01
C LEU A 417 -13.01 6.31 11.82
N SER A 418 -12.81 5.79 10.61
CA SER A 418 -12.90 6.57 9.37
C SER A 418 -14.33 6.78 8.88
N LYS A 419 -15.32 6.08 9.47
CA LYS A 419 -16.72 6.16 9.03
C LYS A 419 -17.38 7.47 9.49
N PRO A 420 -18.32 8.02 8.68
CA PRO A 420 -19.09 9.20 9.07
C PRO A 420 -19.78 9.02 10.43
N GLY A 421 -19.61 10.01 11.33
CA GLY A 421 -20.20 9.99 12.67
C GLY A 421 -19.38 9.27 13.74
N SER A 422 -18.14 8.88 13.44
CA SER A 422 -17.14 8.57 14.47
C SER A 422 -16.80 9.83 15.29
N GLU A 423 -16.51 9.66 16.59
CA GLU A 423 -16.07 10.75 17.48
C GLU A 423 -14.66 11.25 17.11
N VAL A 424 -13.85 10.35 16.54
CA VAL A 424 -12.54 10.62 15.97
C VAL A 424 -12.65 10.32 14.49
N GLN A 425 -12.57 11.33 13.63
CA GLN A 425 -12.67 11.16 12.18
C GLN A 425 -11.28 11.23 11.57
N LEU A 426 -10.86 10.12 10.97
CA LEU A 426 -9.54 10.00 10.37
C LEU A 426 -9.48 10.56 8.95
N SER A 427 -8.29 10.97 8.55
CA SER A 427 -7.91 11.43 7.22
C SER A 427 -7.13 10.36 6.44
N ALA A 428 -6.96 10.56 5.13
CA ALA A 428 -6.07 9.73 4.32
C ALA A 428 -4.60 9.83 4.78
N GLY A 429 -4.19 11.00 5.28
CA GLY A 429 -2.86 11.23 5.87
C GLY A 429 -2.62 10.35 7.10
N ASP A 430 -3.64 10.13 7.93
CA ASP A 430 -3.55 9.31 9.14
C ASP A 430 -3.20 7.85 8.81
N LEU A 431 -3.71 7.32 7.69
CA LEU A 431 -3.32 5.99 7.21
C LEU A 431 -1.84 5.96 6.82
N ASP A 432 -1.36 7.00 6.14
CA ASP A 432 0.03 7.10 5.72
C ASP A 432 0.99 7.21 6.92
N GLU A 433 0.58 7.89 7.99
CA GLU A 433 1.28 7.95 9.28
C GLU A 433 1.38 6.58 9.95
N ALA A 434 0.30 5.79 9.94
CA ALA A 434 0.33 4.42 10.46
C ALA A 434 1.31 3.54 9.67
N ILE A 435 1.35 3.66 8.35
CA ILE A 435 2.28 2.91 7.50
C ILE A 435 3.73 3.26 7.83
N SER A 436 4.03 4.54 7.97
CA SER A 436 5.34 5.05 8.38
C SER A 436 5.82 4.40 9.69
N GLY A 437 4.95 4.38 10.71
CA GLY A 437 5.22 3.70 11.98
C GLY A 437 5.40 2.18 11.84
N LEU A 438 4.61 1.53 10.98
CA LEU A 438 4.67 0.09 10.74
C LEU A 438 5.94 -0.35 10.00
N LEU A 439 6.44 0.46 9.06
CA LEU A 439 7.65 0.19 8.30
C LEU A 439 8.92 0.50 9.09
N SER A 440 8.89 1.53 9.94
CA SER A 440 10.00 1.91 10.82
C SER A 440 10.14 0.92 12.00
N ASP A 441 9.66 1.28 13.18
CA ASP A 441 9.79 0.44 14.38
C ASP A 441 8.76 -0.69 14.46
N GLY A 442 7.60 -0.54 13.83
CA GLY A 442 6.53 -1.54 13.86
C GLY A 442 5.89 -1.75 15.22
N LEU A 443 6.02 -0.81 16.14
CA LEU A 443 5.55 -0.97 17.51
C LEU A 443 4.04 -1.27 17.58
N ALA A 444 3.25 -0.71 16.66
CA ALA A 444 1.82 -1.01 16.53
C ALA A 444 1.51 -2.44 16.07
N ALA A 445 2.50 -3.18 15.57
CA ALA A 445 2.45 -4.58 15.17
C ALA A 445 3.19 -5.51 16.15
N SER A 446 3.45 -5.04 17.37
CA SER A 446 4.14 -5.83 18.39
C SER A 446 3.21 -6.69 19.25
N ASP A 447 3.76 -7.80 19.74
CA ASP A 447 3.15 -8.58 20.82
C ASP A 447 3.18 -7.82 22.16
N VAL A 448 2.63 -8.41 23.23
CA VAL A 448 2.57 -7.75 24.55
C VAL A 448 3.94 -7.41 25.15
N ASN A 449 5.01 -8.06 24.68
CA ASN A 449 6.38 -7.83 25.13
C ASN A 449 7.14 -6.87 24.20
N GLY A 450 6.48 -6.26 23.23
CA GLY A 450 7.10 -5.35 22.28
C GLY A 450 7.86 -6.03 21.15
N LYS A 451 7.70 -7.36 20.97
CA LYS A 451 8.37 -8.07 19.87
C LYS A 451 7.60 -7.89 18.57
N THR A 452 8.31 -7.51 17.52
CA THR A 452 7.78 -7.30 16.17
C THR A 452 8.37 -8.31 15.19
N VAL A 453 7.68 -8.51 14.06
CA VAL A 453 8.26 -9.23 12.92
C VAL A 453 9.20 -8.27 12.20
N ASP A 454 10.43 -8.70 11.92
CA ASP A 454 11.45 -7.87 11.25
C ASP A 454 10.99 -7.35 9.88
N SER A 455 10.16 -8.12 9.17
CA SER A 455 9.56 -7.73 7.90
C SER A 455 8.48 -6.65 8.09
N GLY A 456 8.77 -5.42 7.66
CA GLY A 456 7.80 -4.32 7.54
C GLY A 456 6.71 -4.64 6.54
N TYR A 457 7.04 -5.36 5.48
CA TYR A 457 6.05 -5.91 4.56
C TYR A 457 4.97 -6.75 5.28
N LEU A 458 5.36 -7.71 6.13
CA LEU A 458 4.38 -8.55 6.84
C LEU A 458 3.58 -7.75 7.88
N ARG A 459 4.23 -6.81 8.57
CA ARG A 459 3.55 -5.89 9.50
C ARG A 459 2.47 -5.10 8.77
N LEU A 460 2.80 -4.54 7.61
CA LEU A 460 1.87 -3.74 6.81
C LEU A 460 0.80 -4.58 6.12
N GLU A 461 1.13 -5.78 5.63
CA GLU A 461 0.16 -6.71 5.05
C GLU A 461 -0.91 -7.09 6.09
N ALA A 462 -0.51 -7.31 7.35
CA ALA A 462 -1.43 -7.58 8.44
C ALA A 462 -2.36 -6.38 8.69
N PHE A 463 -1.80 -5.17 8.83
CA PHE A 463 -2.58 -3.94 8.99
C PHE A 463 -3.57 -3.73 7.84
N ARG A 464 -3.09 -3.84 6.59
CA ARG A 464 -3.89 -3.68 5.37
C ARG A 464 -5.06 -4.68 5.31
N LEU A 465 -4.83 -5.93 5.70
CA LEU A 465 -5.89 -6.94 5.76
C LEU A 465 -7.03 -6.49 6.69
N GLY A 466 -6.69 -5.95 7.86
CA GLY A 466 -7.67 -5.41 8.78
C GLY A 466 -8.39 -4.19 8.23
N VAL A 467 -7.64 -3.27 7.60
CA VAL A 467 -8.20 -2.07 6.99
C VAL A 467 -9.22 -2.40 5.90
N LEU A 468 -8.90 -3.34 5.00
CA LEU A 468 -9.72 -3.64 3.82
C LEU A 468 -10.79 -4.71 4.05
N GLU A 469 -10.50 -5.72 4.88
CA GLU A 469 -11.35 -6.90 5.05
C GLU A 469 -11.92 -7.05 6.47
N GLY A 470 -11.49 -6.18 7.39
CA GLY A 470 -12.04 -6.09 8.75
C GLY A 470 -11.63 -7.24 9.68
N GLU A 471 -12.27 -7.25 10.85
CA GLU A 471 -11.93 -8.15 11.96
C GLU A 471 -12.02 -9.64 11.59
N ALA A 472 -13.01 -10.03 10.79
CA ALA A 472 -13.24 -11.43 10.43
C ALA A 472 -12.05 -12.01 9.65
N ALA A 473 -11.44 -11.21 8.76
CA ALA A 473 -10.25 -11.62 8.03
C ALA A 473 -9.03 -11.77 8.96
N CYS A 474 -8.87 -10.86 9.93
CA CYS A 474 -7.84 -10.96 10.96
C CYS A 474 -7.94 -12.26 11.76
N ALA A 475 -9.15 -12.62 12.20
CA ALA A 475 -9.42 -13.84 12.95
C ALA A 475 -9.15 -15.10 12.13
N ASN A 476 -9.41 -15.08 10.83
CA ASN A 476 -9.15 -16.22 9.95
C ASN A 476 -7.65 -16.42 9.68
N LYS A 477 -6.89 -15.34 9.49
CA LYS A 477 -5.46 -15.42 9.11
C LYS A 477 -4.53 -15.65 10.29
N TYR A 478 -4.78 -15.02 11.44
CA TYR A 478 -3.84 -14.98 12.55
C TYR A 478 -4.35 -15.67 13.82
N ASN A 479 -5.23 -16.67 13.74
CA ASN A 479 -5.87 -17.29 14.92
C ASN A 479 -4.91 -17.97 15.89
#